data_AF-A0A382U0D9-F1
#
_entry.id   AF-A0A382U0D9-F1
#
_cell.length_a   1.000
_cell.length_b   1.000
_cell.length_c   1.000
_cell.angle_alpha   90.00
_cell.angle_beta   90.00
_cell.angle_gamma   90.00
#
_symmetry.space_group_name_H-M   'P 1'
#
loop_
_entity.id
_entity.type
_entity.pdbx_description
1 polymer ?
#
loop_
_entity_poly.entity_id
_entity_poly.type
_entity_poly.pdbx_seq_one_letter_code
_entity_poly.pdbx_strand_id
1 'polypeptide(L)' 'MLNYIIKRIGIAIPTLLILIAVTFYLMHAAPGGPFTSEKPLPPQVLANIEAKYGLDQPIWRQMTTYLWGILTEFDFGPS' A
#
# COMPACT_ATOMS: atom_id res chain seq x y z
N MET A 1 -25.34 13.38 -19.03
CA MET A 1 -23.87 13.41 -18.84
C MET A 1 -23.46 13.22 -17.38
N LEU A 2 -23.92 14.05 -16.42
CA LEU A 2 -23.54 13.93 -14.99
C LEU A 2 -23.83 12.54 -14.39
N ASN A 3 -25.03 11.99 -14.62
CA ASN A 3 -25.41 10.66 -14.13
C ASN A 3 -24.50 9.53 -14.70
N TYR A 4 -24.04 9.69 -15.95
CA TYR A 4 -23.10 8.76 -16.57
C TYR A 4 -21.71 8.83 -15.93
N ILE A 5 -21.23 10.04 -15.61
CA ILE A 5 -19.95 10.26 -14.93
C ILE A 5 -19.99 9.64 -13.52
N ILE A 6 -21.04 9.90 -12.75
CA ILE A 6 -21.22 9.35 -11.39
C ILE A 6 -21.25 7.81 -11.44
N LYS A 7 -22.01 7.23 -12.37
CA LYS A 7 -22.05 5.77 -12.55
C LYS A 7 -20.67 5.20 -12.90
N ARG A 8 -19.90 5.89 -13.74
CA ARG A 8 -18.55 5.47 -14.14
C ARG A 8 -17.57 5.53 -12.98
N ILE A 9 -17.57 6.61 -12.20
CA ILE A 9 -16.73 6.76 -10.99
C ILE A 9 -17.13 5.72 -9.94
N GLY A 10 -18.44 5.48 -9.75
CA GLY A 10 -18.95 4.47 -8.82
C GLY A 10 -18.50 3.04 -9.15
N ILE A 11 -18.25 2.74 -10.42
CA ILE A 11 -17.67 1.44 -10.84
C ILE A 11 -16.15 1.46 -10.77
N ALA A 12 -15.50 2.59 -11.05
CA ALA A 12 -14.05 2.73 -11.01
C ALA A 12 -13.48 2.53 -9.60
N ILE A 13 -14.14 3.09 -8.57
CA ILE A 13 -13.70 2.99 -7.17
C ILE A 13 -13.53 1.52 -6.72
N PRO A 14 -14.55 0.63 -6.79
CA PRO A 14 -14.38 -0.76 -6.37
C PRO A 14 -13.39 -1.51 -7.25
N THR A 15 -13.30 -1.18 -8.55
CA THR A 15 -12.31 -1.78 -9.45
C THR A 15 -10.88 -1.47 -9.00
N LEU A 16 -10.60 -0.20 -8.67
CA LEU A 16 -9.30 0.23 -8.17
C LEU A 16 -8.99 -0.36 -6.79
N LEU A 17 -9.98 -0.43 -5.89
CA LEU A 17 -9.79 -1.04 -4.57
C LEU A 17 -9.43 -2.53 -4.68
N ILE A 18 -10.09 -3.28 -5.56
CA ILE A 18 -9.75 -4.68 -5.82
C ILE A 18 -8.33 -4.78 -6.38
N LEU A 19 -7.99 -3.92 -7.35
CA LEU A 19 -6.67 -3.92 -7.96
C LEU A 19 -5.56 -3.64 -6.93
N ILE A 20 -5.76 -2.64 -6.05
CA ILE A 20 -4.85 -2.33 -4.95
C ILE A 20 -4.74 -3.51 -3.98
N ALA A 21 -5.85 -4.12 -3.57
CA ALA A 21 -5.82 -5.26 -2.65
C ALA A 21 -5.06 -6.45 -3.23
N VAL A 22 -5.26 -6.74 -4.53
CA VAL A 22 -4.56 -7.83 -5.24
C VAL A 22 -3.07 -7.51 -5.36
N THR A 23 -2.69 -6.32 -5.80
CA THR A 23 -1.28 -5.94 -5.93
C THR A 23 -0.58 -5.93 -4.57
N PHE A 24 -1.25 -5.46 -3.52
CA PHE A 24 -0.71 -5.44 -2.15
C PHE A 24 -0.42 -6.85 -1.64
N TYR A 25 -1.34 -7.79 -1.89
CA TYR A 25 -1.14 -9.19 -1.52
C TYR A 25 -0.03 -9.85 -2.34
N LEU A 26 0.04 -9.58 -3.64
CA LEU A 26 1.12 -10.08 -4.50
C LEU A 26 2.49 -9.58 -4.06
N MET A 27 2.61 -8.32 -3.66
CA MET A 27 3.85 -7.77 -3.13
C MET A 27 4.29 -8.44 -1.83
N HIS A 28 3.35 -8.76 -0.93
CA HIS A 28 3.63 -9.48 0.31
C HIS A 28 3.92 -10.97 0.11
N ALA A 29 3.40 -11.57 -0.97
CA ALA A 29 3.66 -12.95 -1.32
C ALA A 29 5.04 -13.14 -1.98
N ALA A 30 5.62 -12.08 -2.54
CA ALA A 30 6.95 -12.13 -3.13
C ALA A 30 8.03 -12.35 -2.05
N PRO A 31 9.05 -13.20 -2.30
CA PRO A 31 10.13 -13.41 -1.35
C PRO A 31 11.02 -12.15 -1.27
N GLY A 32 11.12 -11.59 -0.06
CA GLY A 32 11.87 -10.36 0.22
C GLY A 32 10.98 -9.23 0.71
N GLY A 33 11.58 -8.13 1.15
CA GLY A 33 10.90 -6.91 1.56
C GLY A 33 11.45 -5.68 0.82
N PRO A 34 10.78 -4.53 0.91
CA PRO A 34 11.17 -3.30 0.21
C PRO A 34 12.58 -2.80 0.57
N PHE A 35 13.14 -3.27 1.69
CA PHE A 35 14.48 -2.93 2.15
C PHE A 35 15.48 -4.10 2.06
N THR A 36 15.08 -5.23 1.47
CA THR A 36 15.99 -6.35 1.20
C THR A 36 16.98 -5.92 0.11
N SER A 37 18.23 -5.69 0.51
CA SER A 37 19.32 -5.23 -0.35
C SER A 37 20.46 -6.24 -0.37
N GLU A 38 21.31 -6.21 -1.41
CA GLU A 38 22.50 -7.06 -1.51
C GLU A 38 23.47 -6.86 -0.32
N LYS A 39 23.48 -5.65 0.27
CA LYS A 39 24.12 -5.39 1.56
C LYS A 39 23.07 -5.49 2.68
N PRO A 40 23.13 -6.52 3.53
CA PRO A 40 22.20 -6.63 4.65
C PRO A 40 22.43 -5.46 5.61
N LEU A 41 21.37 -4.69 5.84
CA LEU A 41 21.35 -3.66 6.87
C LEU A 41 21.47 -4.33 8.25
N PRO A 42 22.08 -3.66 9.25
CA PRO A 42 22.07 -4.16 10.61
C PRO A 42 20.61 -4.42 11.06
N PRO A 43 20.32 -5.52 11.78
CA PRO A 43 18.94 -5.88 12.14
C PRO A 43 18.20 -4.78 12.91
N GLN A 44 18.92 -4.01 13.72
CA GLN A 44 18.36 -2.86 14.46
C GLN A 44 17.92 -1.72 13.53
N VAL A 45 18.66 -1.48 12.44
CA VAL A 45 18.32 -0.45 11.45
C VAL A 45 17.09 -0.89 10.66
N LEU A 46 17.03 -2.17 10.27
CA LEU A 46 15.84 -2.74 9.61
C LEU A 46 14.60 -2.61 10.48
N ALA A 47 14.65 -3.04 11.75
CA ALA A 47 13.51 -2.95 12.66
C ALA A 47 13.03 -1.49 12.86
N ASN A 48 13.96 -0.54 12.95
CA ASN A 48 13.62 0.89 13.06
C ASN A 48 12.97 1.43 11.79
N ILE A 49 13.44 1.00 10.61
CA ILE A 49 12.86 1.37 9.32
C ILE A 49 11.47 0.74 9.17
N GLU A 50 11.32 -0.55 9.45
CA GLU A 50 10.05 -1.26 9.40
C GLU A 50 9.01 -0.59 10.31
N ALA A 51 9.39 -0.27 11.56
CA ALA A 51 8.53 0.45 12.49
C ALA A 51 8.17 1.87 12.00
N LYS A 52 9.12 2.58 11.38
CA LYS A 52 8.87 3.92 10.82
C LYS A 52 7.85 3.91 9.68
N TYR A 53 7.91 2.88 8.82
CA TYR A 53 6.99 2.73 7.69
C TYR A 53 5.76 1.88 8.02
N GLY A 54 5.64 1.37 9.25
CA GLY A 54 4.53 0.52 9.67
C GLY A 54 4.54 -0.87 9.04
N LEU A 55 5.68 -1.33 8.50
CA LEU A 55 5.84 -2.65 7.89
C LEU A 55 5.82 -3.78 8.93
N ASP A 56 6.01 -3.43 10.21
CA ASP A 56 5.87 -4.30 11.37
C ASP A 56 4.40 -4.58 11.74
N GLN A 57 3.46 -3.86 11.14
CA GLN A 57 2.03 -3.95 11.46
C GLN A 57 1.32 -5.03 10.63
N PRO A 58 0.14 -5.51 11.08
CA PRO A 58 -0.66 -6.45 10.29
C PRO A 58 -1.01 -5.88 8.90
N ILE A 59 -1.02 -6.75 7.88
CA ILE A 59 -1.29 -6.41 6.47
C ILE A 59 -2.56 -5.56 6.31
N TRP A 60 -3.63 -5.89 7.04
CA TRP A 60 -4.88 -5.13 6.97
C TRP A 60 -4.68 -3.68 7.41
N ARG A 61 -3.84 -3.44 8.43
CA ARG A 61 -3.57 -2.10 8.97
C ARG A 61 -2.75 -1.30 7.97
N GLN A 62 -1.71 -1.92 7.39
CA GLN A 62 -0.91 -1.30 6.34
C GLN A 62 -1.77 -0.90 5.14
N MET A 63 -2.67 -1.78 4.70
CA MET A 63 -3.59 -1.50 3.59
C MET A 63 -4.57 -0.37 3.93
N THR A 64 -5.14 -0.35 5.13
CA THR A 64 -6.05 0.74 5.53
C THR A 64 -5.34 2.08 5.64
N THR A 65 -4.10 2.11 6.17
CA THR A 65 -3.30 3.33 6.26
C THR A 65 -2.95 3.86 4.87
N TYR A 66 -2.57 2.97 3.95
CA TYR A 66 -2.29 3.33 2.56
C TYR A 66 -3.52 3.90 1.85
N LEU A 67 -4.66 3.22 1.95
CA LEU A 67 -5.92 3.68 1.36
C LEU A 67 -6.39 5.00 1.96
N TRP A 68 -6.19 5.20 3.27
CA TRP A 68 -6.50 6.45 3.93
C TRP A 68 -5.66 7.60 3.38
N GLY A 69 -4.33 7.43 3.27
CA GLY A 69 -3.43 8.43 2.69
C GLY A 69 -3.79 8.82 1.25
N ILE A 70 -4.17 7.84 0.41
CA ILE A 70 -4.64 8.13 -0.95
C ILE A 70 -5.92 8.99 -0.92
N LEU A 71 -6.85 8.70 -0.01
CA LEU A 71 -8.15 9.37 0.03
C LEU A 71 -8.09 10.75 0.68
N THR A 72 -7.28 10.94 1.73
CA THR A 72 -7.20 12.20 2.48
C THR A 72 -6.13 13.14 1.96
N GLU A 73 -5.00 12.60 1.52
CA GLU A 73 -3.79 13.37 1.19
C GLU A 73 -3.42 13.26 -0.28
N PHE A 74 -4.08 12.38 -1.06
CA PHE A 74 -3.66 12.01 -2.41
C PHE A 74 -2.21 11.54 -2.46
N ASP A 75 -1.74 10.95 -1.36
CA ASP A 75 -0.41 10.38 -1.23
C ASP A 75 -0.44 8.91 -1.70
N PHE A 76 0.37 8.60 -2.72
CA PHE A 76 0.50 7.25 -3.28
C PHE A 76 1.71 6.49 -2.73
N GLY A 77 2.36 7.05 -1.70
CA GLY A 77 3.56 6.53 -1.08
C GLY A 77 4.84 7.19 -1.60
N PRO A 78 5.96 6.97 -0.90
CA PRO A 78 7.26 7.48 -1.31
C PRO A 78 7.75 6.78 -2.58
N SER A 79 8.15 7.58 -3.59
CA SER A 79 8.81 7.14 -4.83
C SER A 79 10.32 7.03 -4.69
#